data_AF-A0AAW3MWB0-F1
#
_entry.id   AF-A0AAW3MWB0-F1
#
_cell.length_a   1.000
_cell.length_b   1.000
_cell.length_c   1.000
_cell.angle_alpha   90.00
_cell.angle_beta   90.00
_cell.angle_gamma   90.00
#
_symmetry.space_group_name_H-M   'P 1'
#
loop_
_entity.id
_entity.type
_entity.pdbx_description
1 polymer ?
#
loop_
_entity_poly.entity_id
_entity_poly.type
_entity_poly.pdbx_seq_one_letter_code
_entity_poly.pdbx_strand_id
1 'polypeptide(L)' 'MTRALRRHHIARLKRARRFYFGKDLAKDPVDLGITVTTAARCSCALCGNPRKYFLELTMQERRLFQEVGEE' A
#
# COMPACT_ATOMS: atom_id res chain seq x y z
N MET A 1 -4.77 13.95 17.44
CA MET A 1 -3.37 13.45 17.46
C MET A 1 -2.39 14.60 17.24
N THR A 2 -1.40 14.78 18.12
CA THR A 2 -0.35 15.80 17.94
C THR A 2 0.69 15.37 16.89
N ARG A 3 1.42 16.33 16.30
CA ARG A 3 2.50 16.05 15.33
C ARG A 3 3.60 15.16 15.94
N ALA A 4 3.94 15.41 17.20
CA ALA A 4 4.94 14.64 17.94
C ALA A 4 4.53 13.17 18.08
N LEU A 5 3.27 12.91 18.47
CA LEU A 5 2.75 11.56 18.65
C LEU A 5 2.70 10.77 17.33
N ARG A 6 2.34 11.43 16.21
CA ARG A 6 2.44 10.82 14.87
C ARG A 6 3.87 10.40 14.51
N ARG A 7 4.86 11.28 14.76
CA ARG A 7 6.28 10.97 14.48
C ARG A 7 6.76 9.78 15.31
N HIS A 8 6.39 9.74 16.60
CA HIS A 8 6.71 8.62 17.47
C HIS A 8 6.13 7.30 16.95
N HIS A 9 4.85 7.28 16.56
CA HIS A 9 4.23 6.09 15.99
C HIS A 9 4.89 5.63 14.69
N ILE A 10 5.19 6.56 13.78
CA ILE A 10 5.90 6.23 12.54
C ILE A 10 7.29 5.66 12.83
N ALA A 11 8.06 6.27 13.74
CA ALA A 11 9.38 5.76 14.11
C ALA A 11 9.32 4.34 14.69
N ARG A 12 8.35 4.09 15.59
CA ARG A 12 8.11 2.75 16.14
C ARG A 12 7.77 1.74 15.04
N LEU A 13 6.86 2.09 14.13
CA LEU A 13 6.45 1.21 13.04
C LEU A 13 7.58 0.94 12.04
N LYS A 14 8.41 1.94 11.71
CA LYS A 14 9.61 1.76 10.89
C LYS A 14 10.59 0.77 11.53
N ARG A 15 10.79 0.84 12.84
CA ARG A 15 11.64 -0.12 13.55
C ARG A 15 11.07 -1.54 13.50
N ALA A 16 9.76 -1.69 13.71
CA ALA A 16 9.08 -2.98 13.66
C ALA A 16 9.04 -3.60 12.26
N ARG A 17 8.90 -2.78 11.21
CA ARG A 17 8.80 -3.20 9.80
C ARG A 17 10.13 -3.17 9.03
N ARG A 18 11.27 -3.05 9.72
CA ARG A 18 12.60 -3.12 9.10
C ARG A 18 12.73 -4.37 8.22
N PHE A 19 12.31 -5.51 8.74
CA PHE A 19 12.28 -6.76 8.00
C PHE A 19 10.85 -6.99 7.53
N TYR A 20 10.67 -7.07 6.21
CA TYR A 20 9.35 -7.28 5.60
C TYR A 20 9.46 -8.23 4.42
N PHE A 21 8.64 -9.29 4.41
CA PHE A 21 8.70 -10.38 3.42
C PHE A 21 10.13 -10.89 3.16
N GLY A 22 10.93 -11.07 4.21
CA GLY A 22 12.31 -11.58 4.12
C GLY A 22 13.36 -10.57 3.61
N LYS A 23 12.98 -9.34 3.26
CA LYS A 23 13.90 -8.26 2.86
C LYS A 23 14.22 -7.36 4.06
N ASP A 24 15.49 -7.00 4.24
CA ASP A 24 15.89 -5.90 5.14
C ASP A 24 15.75 -4.55 4.40
N LEU A 25 14.85 -3.71 4.90
CA LEU A 25 14.52 -2.40 4.33
C LEU A 25 15.35 -1.26 4.95
N ALA A 26 16.35 -1.53 5.79
CA ALA A 26 17.16 -0.48 6.42
C ALA A 26 17.84 0.47 5.42
N LYS A 27 18.21 -0.04 4.24
CA LYS A 27 18.84 0.74 3.15
C LYS A 27 17.83 1.32 2.15
N ASP A 28 16.54 1.04 2.33
CA ASP A 28 15.47 1.41 1.41
C ASP A 28 14.38 2.20 2.14
N PRO A 29 14.63 3.49 2.43
CA PRO A 29 13.75 4.30 3.28
C PRO A 29 12.38 4.57 2.62
N VAL A 30 12.30 4.47 1.29
CA VAL A 30 11.05 4.63 0.53
C VAL A 30 10.18 3.40 0.73
N ASP A 31 10.70 2.19 0.45
CA ASP A 31 9.95 0.94 0.71
C ASP A 31 9.58 0.82 2.19
N LEU A 32 10.48 1.19 3.11
CA LEU A 32 10.19 1.20 4.54
C LEU A 32 9.06 2.19 4.90
N GLY A 33 8.99 3.34 4.22
CA GLY A 33 7.89 4.28 4.38
C GLY A 33 6.56 3.69 3.89
N ILE A 34 6.57 3.10 2.70
CA ILE A 34 5.40 2.45 2.09
C ILE A 34 4.91 1.31 2.98
N THR A 35 5.80 0.46 3.49
CA THR A 35 5.37 -0.65 4.35
C THR A 35 4.72 -0.16 5.64
N VAL A 36 5.06 1.01 6.16
CA VAL A 36 4.41 1.61 7.34
C VAL A 36 3.01 2.14 7.03
N THR A 37 2.81 2.79 5.88
CA THR A 37 1.51 3.39 5.51
C THR A 37 0.56 2.40 4.83
N THR A 38 1.09 1.59 3.91
CA THR A 38 0.35 0.71 3.00
C THR A 38 1.14 -0.58 2.78
N ALA A 39 1.18 -1.45 3.78
CA ALA A 39 1.92 -2.72 3.73
C ALA A 39 1.45 -3.63 2.59
N ALA A 40 0.13 -3.74 2.41
CA ALA A 40 -0.45 -4.43 1.28
C ALA A 40 -0.39 -3.54 0.03
N ARG A 41 0.66 -3.70 -0.78
CA ARG A 41 0.69 -3.06 -2.10
C ARG A 41 -0.44 -3.65 -2.95
N CYS A 42 -1.40 -2.82 -3.35
CA CYS A 42 -2.34 -3.20 -4.41
C CYS A 42 -1.51 -3.65 -5.62
N SER A 43 -2.00 -4.65 -6.36
CA SER A 43 -1.28 -5.34 -7.44
C SER A 43 -0.10 -6.26 -7.07
N CYS A 44 0.13 -6.56 -5.78
CA CYS A 44 1.04 -7.65 -5.42
C CYS A 44 0.56 -8.98 -6.02
N ALA A 45 1.44 -9.98 -6.10
CA ALA A 45 1.12 -11.27 -6.71
C ALA A 45 -0.08 -11.98 -6.05
N LEU A 46 -0.34 -11.69 -4.77
CA LEU A 46 -1.47 -12.23 -4.01
C LEU A 46 -2.74 -11.39 -4.13
N CYS A 47 -2.63 -10.13 -4.52
CA CYS A 47 -3.76 -9.21 -4.66
C CYS A 47 -4.43 -9.34 -6.04
N GLY A 48 -3.83 -10.10 -6.96
CA GLY A 48 -4.44 -10.45 -8.25
C GLY A 48 -4.75 -9.24 -9.12
N ASN A 49 -3.74 -8.43 -9.46
CA ASN A 49 -3.92 -7.31 -10.40
C ASN A 49 -4.68 -7.76 -11.67
N PRO A 50 -5.93 -7.30 -11.90
CA PRO A 50 -6.74 -7.78 -13.01
C PRO A 50 -6.08 -7.59 -14.37
N ARG A 51 -5.38 -6.46 -14.58
CA ARG A 51 -4.68 -6.20 -15.85
C ARG A 51 -3.53 -7.19 -16.09
N LYS A 52 -2.79 -7.55 -15.03
CA LYS A 52 -1.59 -8.38 -15.15
C LYS A 52 -1.93 -9.87 -15.26
N TYR A 53 -2.95 -10.33 -14.54
CA TYR A 53 -3.23 -11.76 -14.39
C TYR A 53 -4.46 -12.24 -15.16
N PHE A 54 -5.43 -11.36 -15.44
CA PHE A 54 -6.71 -11.74 -16.05
C PHE A 54 -7.02 -10.95 -17.33
N LEU A 55 -6.15 -10.02 -17.74
CA LEU A 55 -6.39 -9.08 -18.86
C LEU A 55 -7.69 -8.28 -18.70
N GLU A 56 -8.09 -8.01 -17.45
CA GLU A 56 -9.31 -7.28 -17.10
C GLU A 56 -9.02 -5.88 -16.56
N LEU A 57 -10.04 -5.02 -16.53
CA LEU A 57 -9.98 -3.70 -15.89
C LEU A 57 -9.81 -3.83 -14.37
N THR A 58 -8.93 -2.98 -13.81
CA THR A 58 -8.76 -2.83 -12.36
C THR A 58 -10.01 -2.25 -11.70
N MET A 59 -10.16 -2.45 -10.38
CA MET A 59 -11.29 -1.88 -9.63
C MET A 59 -11.39 -0.35 -9.70
N GLN A 60 -10.26 0.35 -9.83
CA GLN A 60 -10.26 1.80 -10.01
C GLN A 60 -10.78 2.21 -11.38
N GLU A 61 -10.41 1.47 -12.43
CA GLU A 61 -10.91 1.72 -13.79
C GLU A 61 -12.39 1.38 -13.92
N ARG A 62 -12.84 0.28 -13.30
CA ARG A 62 -14.28 -0.06 -13.25
C ARG A 62 -15.10 1.04 -12.58
N ARG A 63 -14.58 1.65 -11.49
CA ARG A 63 -15.24 2.80 -10.83
C ARG A 63 -15.27 4.05 -11.69
N LEU A 64 -14.25 4.28 -12.54
CA LEU A 64 -14.22 5.42 -13.45
C LEU A 64 -15.34 5.35 -14.50
N PHE A 65 -15.62 4.15 -15.01
CA PHE A 65 -16.68 3.92 -15.99
C PHE A 65 -18.03 3.57 -15.36
N GLN A 66 -18.14 3.65 -14.03
CA GLN A 66 -19.39 3.39 -13.35
C GLN A 66 -20.33 4.56 -13.59
N GLU A 67 -21.47 4.31 -14.24
CA GLU A 67 -22.55 5.29 -14.28
C GLU A 67 -23.09 5.46 -12.86
N VAL A 68 -22.88 6.65 -12.29
CA VAL A 68 -23.52 7.05 -11.05
C VAL A 68 -24.87 7.61 -11.48
N GLY A 69 -25.91 6.78 -11.40
CA GLY A 69 -27.27 7.23 -11.71
C GLY A 69 -27.62 8.49 -10.92
N GLU A 70 -28.33 9.43 -11.56
CA GLU A 70 -28.89 10.59 -10.88
C GLU A 70 -30.12 10.12 -10.10
N GLU A 71 -30.05 10.14 -8.77
CA GLU A 71 -31.22 10.10 -7.87
C GLU A 71 -31.80 11.50 -7.68
#